data_AF-A0A7V6J1Y5-F1
#
_entry.id   AF-A0A7V6J1Y5-F1
#
_cell.length_a   1.000
_cell.length_b   1.000
_cell.length_c   1.000
_cell.angle_alpha   90.00
_cell.angle_beta   90.00
_cell.angle_gamma   90.00
#
_symmetry.space_group_name_H-M   'P 1'
#
loop_
_entity.id
_entity.type
_entity.pdbx_description
1 polymer ?
#
loop_
_entity_poly.entity_id
_entity_poly.type
_entity_poly.pdbx_seq_one_letter_code
_entity_poly.pdbx_strand_id
1 'polypeptide(L)'
;MDPGYKVMDTFKTKTKGFKEVYIDVLINKSKPSNRVFEYLERGIDLYLEYSLEENEITDFIEDNLSEPKDSLLKTLMKRFPDYGLGDTQYLRMIKRLKAEK
;
A
#
# COMPACT_ATOMS: atom_id res chain seq x y z
N MET A 1 -7.79 22.91 -18.07
CA MET A 1 -6.45 22.62 -18.62
C MET A 1 -6.23 21.14 -18.39
N ASP A 2 -6.20 20.35 -19.46
CA ASP A 2 -5.91 18.92 -19.36
C ASP A 2 -4.47 18.79 -18.83
N PRO A 3 -4.22 18.15 -17.67
CA PRO A 3 -2.92 18.13 -16.98
C PRO A 3 -1.77 17.47 -17.75
N GLY A 4 -1.96 17.10 -19.02
CA GLY A 4 -0.88 16.62 -19.89
C GLY A 4 -0.36 15.25 -19.48
N TYR A 5 -1.22 14.39 -18.92
CA TYR A 5 -0.83 13.02 -18.61
C TYR A 5 -0.65 12.23 -19.91
N LYS A 6 0.54 11.65 -20.10
CA LYS A 6 0.81 10.71 -21.18
C LYS A 6 0.27 9.33 -20.79
N VAL A 7 -0.55 8.74 -21.65
CA VAL A 7 -0.94 7.33 -21.52
C VAL A 7 0.35 6.50 -21.60
N MET A 8 0.71 5.86 -20.49
CA MET A 8 1.89 5.01 -20.42
C MET A 8 1.62 3.66 -21.07
N ASP A 9 0.43 3.10 -20.83
CA ASP A 9 0.06 1.80 -21.37
C ASP A 9 -1.46 1.58 -21.40
N THR A 10 -1.94 0.59 -22.14
CA THR A 10 -3.37 0.22 -22.21
C THR A 10 -3.53 -1.29 -22.35
N PHE A 11 -4.31 -1.89 -21.45
CA PHE A 11 -4.51 -3.34 -21.41
C PHE A 11 -5.98 -3.70 -21.62
N LYS A 12 -6.23 -4.70 -22.48
CA LYS A 12 -7.54 -5.36 -22.54
C LYS A 12 -7.60 -6.42 -21.45
N THR A 13 -8.54 -6.26 -20.52
CA THR A 13 -8.78 -7.21 -19.44
C THR A 13 -10.14 -7.90 -19.61
N LYS A 14 -10.24 -9.14 -19.14
CA LYS A 14 -11.51 -9.86 -18.98
C LYS A 14 -11.89 -9.80 -17.51
N THR A 15 -13.18 -9.62 -17.21
CA THR A 15 -13.67 -9.62 -15.82
C THR A 15 -13.59 -11.00 -15.16
N LYS A 16 -13.58 -12.07 -15.96
CA LYS A 16 -13.41 -13.45 -15.48
C LYS A 16 -12.07 -13.60 -14.75
N GLY A 17 -12.10 -14.10 -13.52
CA GLY A 17 -10.92 -14.31 -12.68
C GLY A 17 -10.72 -13.28 -11.57
N PHE A 18 -11.35 -12.10 -11.66
CA PHE A 18 -11.18 -11.03 -10.65
C PHE A 18 -11.90 -11.31 -9.34
N LYS A 19 -12.95 -12.14 -9.35
CA LYS A 19 -13.61 -12.58 -8.11
C LYS A 19 -12.63 -13.40 -7.27
N GLU A 20 -11.91 -14.31 -7.91
CA GLU A 20 -10.92 -15.16 -7.26
C GLU A 20 -9.73 -14.33 -6.79
N VAL A 21 -9.23 -13.39 -7.60
CA VAL A 21 -8.19 -12.43 -7.18
C VAL A 21 -8.63 -11.63 -5.96
N TYR A 22 -9.88 -11.14 -5.93
CA TYR A 22 -10.43 -10.44 -4.77
C TYR A 22 -10.43 -11.32 -3.52
N ILE A 23 -10.88 -12.58 -3.64
CA ILE A 23 -10.90 -13.53 -2.52
C ILE A 23 -9.48 -13.81 -2.04
N ASP A 24 -8.58 -14.18 -2.94
CA ASP A 24 -7.20 -14.57 -2.60
C ASP A 24 -6.44 -13.42 -1.95
N VAL A 25 -6.51 -12.21 -2.51
CA VAL A 25 -5.72 -11.06 -2.06
C VAL A 25 -6.39 -10.35 -0.89
N LEU A 26 -7.64 -9.91 -1.03
CA LEU A 26 -8.25 -9.02 -0.04
C LEU A 26 -8.85 -9.78 1.15
N ILE A 27 -9.33 -11.01 0.94
CA ILE A 27 -9.91 -11.84 2.01
C ILE A 27 -8.83 -12.72 2.64
N ASN A 28 -8.16 -13.52 1.82
CA ASN A 28 -7.20 -14.52 2.31
C ASN A 28 -5.79 -13.98 2.53
N LYS A 29 -5.49 -12.73 2.14
CA LYS A 29 -4.14 -12.11 2.25
C LYS A 29 -3.04 -12.95 1.61
N SER A 30 -3.32 -13.45 0.41
CA SER A 30 -2.43 -14.35 -0.32
C SER A 30 -2.21 -13.89 -1.76
N LYS A 31 -1.17 -14.41 -2.41
CA LYS A 31 -0.95 -14.20 -3.83
C LYS A 31 -2.13 -14.77 -4.63
N PRO A 32 -2.54 -14.11 -5.72
CA PRO A 32 -3.67 -14.60 -6.51
C PRO A 32 -3.33 -15.95 -7.16
N SER A 33 -4.27 -16.88 -7.12
CA SER A 33 -4.18 -18.15 -7.84
C SER A 33 -4.27 -17.98 -9.36
N ASN A 34 -4.90 -16.88 -9.81
CA ASN A 34 -5.02 -16.49 -11.21
C ASN A 34 -3.93 -15.50 -11.61
N ARG A 35 -3.47 -15.59 -12.87
CA ARG A 35 -2.58 -14.58 -13.45
C ARG A 35 -3.30 -13.23 -13.51
N VAL A 36 -2.59 -12.19 -13.07
CA VAL A 36 -2.99 -10.80 -13.23
C VAL A 36 -1.99 -10.09 -14.16
N PHE A 37 -2.29 -8.85 -14.55
CA PHE A 37 -1.33 -8.06 -15.33
C PHE A 37 -0.19 -7.58 -14.43
N GLU A 38 1.01 -7.45 -14.97
CA GLU A 38 2.26 -7.19 -14.23
C GLU A 38 2.17 -6.00 -13.26
N TYR A 39 1.54 -4.89 -13.69
CA TYR A 39 1.34 -3.73 -12.80
C TYR A 39 0.45 -4.01 -11.59
N LEU A 40 -0.52 -4.94 -11.71
CA LEU A 40 -1.34 -5.36 -10.57
C LEU A 40 -0.56 -6.29 -9.64
N GLU A 41 0.39 -7.09 -10.15
CA GLU A 41 1.25 -7.94 -9.31
C GLU A 41 2.01 -7.09 -8.30
N ARG A 42 2.69 -6.02 -8.76
CA ARG A 42 3.40 -5.11 -7.84
C ARG A 42 2.48 -4.47 -6.79
N GLY A 43 1.28 -4.05 -7.19
CA GLY A 43 0.31 -3.47 -6.26
C GLY A 43 -0.18 -4.48 -5.21
N ILE A 44 -0.37 -5.73 -5.60
CA ILE A 44 -0.72 -6.82 -4.68
C ILE A 44 0.43 -7.05 -3.69
N ASP A 45 1.67 -7.05 -4.15
CA ASP A 45 2.84 -7.32 -3.31
C ASP A 45 2.98 -6.27 -2.22
N LEU A 46 2.88 -5.00 -2.60
CA LEU A 46 2.89 -3.87 -1.65
C LEU A 46 1.69 -3.94 -0.70
N TYR A 47 0.51 -4.33 -1.18
CA TYR A 47 -0.66 -4.50 -0.31
C TYR A 47 -0.45 -5.60 0.73
N LEU A 48 0.09 -6.75 0.33
CA LEU A 48 0.32 -7.88 1.22
C LEU A 48 1.38 -7.53 2.26
N GLU A 49 2.47 -6.87 1.85
CA GLU A 49 3.50 -6.34 2.76
C GLU A 49 2.89 -5.36 3.78
N TYR A 50 2.12 -4.39 3.31
CA TYR A 50 1.40 -3.45 4.18
C TYR A 50 0.41 -4.13 5.15
N SER A 51 -0.12 -5.30 4.78
CA SER A 51 -1.07 -6.04 5.62
C SER A 51 -0.42 -6.80 6.78
N LEU A 52 0.91 -6.93 6.77
CA LEU A 52 1.67 -7.49 7.88
C LEU A 52 1.63 -6.53 9.09
N GLU A 53 1.71 -7.12 10.28
CA GLU A 53 1.77 -6.36 11.53
C GLU A 53 3.07 -5.55 11.64
N GLU A 54 4.17 -6.18 11.22
CA GLU A 54 5.52 -5.62 11.07
C GLU A 54 5.88 -5.60 9.58
N ASN A 55 6.35 -4.47 9.10
CA ASN A 55 6.82 -4.23 7.74
C ASN A 55 7.71 -2.98 7.69
N GLU A 56 8.27 -2.67 6.52
CA GLU A 56 9.19 -1.54 6.37
C GLU A 56 8.58 -0.18 6.79
N ILE A 57 7.26 -0.02 6.72
CA ILE A 57 6.57 1.21 7.13
C ILE A 57 6.50 1.28 8.65
N THR A 58 6.15 0.18 9.33
CA THR A 58 6.08 0.17 10.80
C THR A 58 7.45 0.33 11.40
N ASP A 59 8.47 -0.36 10.87
CA ASP A 59 9.86 -0.25 11.34
C ASP A 59 10.35 1.19 11.22
N PHE A 60 10.08 1.83 10.08
CA PHE A 60 10.41 3.23 9.89
C PHE A 60 9.66 4.16 10.86
N ILE A 61 8.39 3.89 11.15
CA ILE A 61 7.64 4.69 12.13
C ILE A 61 8.28 4.53 13.52
N GLU A 62 8.59 3.31 13.93
CA GLU A 62 9.15 3.00 15.25
C GLU A 62 10.48 3.72 15.51
N ASP A 63 11.37 3.69 14.52
CA ASP A 63 12.67 4.36 14.52
C ASP A 63 12.55 5.89 14.62
N ASN A 64 11.41 6.45 14.20
CA ASN A 64 11.20 7.90 14.10
C ASN A 64 10.05 8.40 14.99
N LEU A 65 9.61 7.60 16.00
CA LEU A 65 8.47 7.94 16.86
C LEU A 65 8.65 9.22 17.69
N SER A 66 9.90 9.64 17.91
CA SER A 66 10.24 10.90 18.59
C SER A 66 9.97 12.13 17.74
N GLU A 67 9.83 11.99 16.42
CA GLU A 67 9.54 13.13 15.55
C GLU A 67 8.13 13.70 15.79
N PRO A 68 7.94 15.01 15.55
CA PRO A 68 6.60 15.60 15.50
C PRO A 68 5.73 14.87 14.47
N LYS A 69 4.50 14.52 14.86
CA LYS A 69 3.55 13.73 14.05
C LYS A 69 3.41 14.22 12.61
N ASP A 70 3.29 15.53 12.42
CA ASP A 70 3.07 16.12 11.09
C ASP A 70 4.34 16.09 10.22
N SER A 71 5.53 16.11 10.85
CA SER A 71 6.81 15.93 10.16
C SER A 71 6.98 14.48 9.72
N LEU A 72 6.76 13.53 10.64
CA LEU A 72 6.82 12.11 10.34
C LEU A 72 5.85 11.72 9.22
N LEU A 73 4.61 12.24 9.27
CA LEU A 73 3.61 12.00 8.21
C LEU A 73 4.09 12.48 6.83
N LYS A 74 4.66 13.69 6.75
CA LYS A 74 5.21 14.21 5.49
C LYS A 74 6.37 13.36 4.98
N THR A 75 7.21 12.85 5.88
CA THR A 75 8.33 11.97 5.53
C THR A 75 7.82 10.63 5.00
N LEU A 76 6.81 10.03 5.64
CA LEU A 76 6.19 8.78 5.20
C LEU A 76 5.61 8.88 3.80
N MET A 77 4.82 9.93 3.53
CA MET A 77 4.22 10.14 2.21
C MET A 77 5.27 10.33 1.10
N LYS A 78 6.44 10.91 1.43
CA LYS A 78 7.55 11.06 0.48
C LYS A 78 8.35 9.77 0.29
N ARG A 79 8.50 8.98 1.35
CA ARG A 79 9.35 7.78 1.37
C ARG A 79 8.66 6.57 0.75
N PHE A 80 7.36 6.41 0.99
CA PHE A 80 6.58 5.25 0.56
C PHE A 80 5.44 5.62 -0.40
N PRO A 81 5.71 6.33 -1.51
CA PRO A 81 4.66 6.76 -2.44
C PRO A 81 3.98 5.59 -3.15
N ASP A 82 4.72 4.51 -3.40
CA ASP A 82 4.26 3.35 -4.19
C ASP A 82 3.16 2.55 -3.50
N TYR A 83 3.06 2.61 -2.16
CA TYR A 83 1.99 1.95 -1.41
C TYR A 83 0.62 2.62 -1.59
N GLY A 84 0.57 3.86 -2.12
CA GLY A 84 -0.68 4.58 -2.35
C GLY A 84 -1.44 4.92 -1.06
N LEU A 85 -0.77 4.97 0.08
CA LEU A 85 -1.40 5.24 1.37
C LEU A 85 -1.68 6.74 1.57
N GLY A 86 -2.87 7.03 2.08
CA GLY A 86 -3.25 8.36 2.53
C GLY A 86 -2.85 8.66 3.97
N ASP A 87 -3.08 9.91 4.38
CA ASP A 87 -2.76 10.40 5.72
C ASP A 87 -3.40 9.58 6.85
N THR A 88 -4.65 9.18 6.66
CA THR A 88 -5.46 8.45 7.63
C THR A 88 -4.84 7.08 7.94
N GLN A 89 -4.27 6.41 6.94
CA GLN A 89 -3.64 5.10 7.12
C GLN A 89 -2.36 5.23 7.94
N TYR A 90 -1.48 6.18 7.60
CA TYR A 90 -0.26 6.45 8.36
C TYR A 90 -0.55 6.91 9.79
N LEU A 91 -1.51 7.82 9.99
CA LEU A 91 -1.89 8.30 11.32
C LEU A 91 -2.40 7.17 12.22
N ARG A 92 -3.12 6.20 11.64
CA ARG A 92 -3.57 5.01 12.37
C ARG A 92 -2.38 4.14 12.81
N MET A 93 -1.40 3.91 11.94
CA MET A 93 -0.20 3.13 12.27
C MET A 93 0.63 3.82 13.36
N ILE A 94 0.86 5.13 13.25
CA ILE A 94 1.57 5.92 14.27
C ILE A 94 0.85 5.84 15.61
N LYS A 95 -0.49 5.97 15.63
CA LYS A 95 -1.28 5.90 16.87
C LYS A 95 -1.18 4.51 17.51
N ARG A 96 -1.26 3.44 16.71
CA ARG A 96 -1.13 2.06 17.19
C ARG A 96 0.23 1.84 17.85
N LEU A 97 1.32 2.14 17.13
CA LEU A 97 2.69 1.92 17.62
C LEU A 97 3.04 2.78 18.85
N LYS A 98 2.41 3.95 19.01
CA LYS A 98 2.54 4.76 20.23
C LYS A 98 1.79 4.21 21.43
N ALA A 99 0.76 3.38 21.22
CA ALA A 99 -0.02 2.78 22.30
C ALA A 99 0.56 1.44 22.78
N GLU A 100 1.43 0.83 21.97
CA GLU A 100 2.15 -0.42 22.28
C GLU A 100 3.44 -0.16 23.09
N LYS A 101 3.86 1.10 23.23
CA LYS A 101 4.96 1.56 24.09
C LYS A 101 4.43 2.17 25.39
#